data_AF-A0A3Q3J0T6-F1
#
_entry.id   AF-A0A3Q3J0T6-F1
#
_cell.length_a   1.000
_cell.length_b   1.000
_cell.length_c   1.000
_cell.angle_alpha   90.00
_cell.angle_beta   90.00
_cell.angle_gamma   90.00
#
_symmetry.space_group_name_H-M   'P 1'
#
loop_
_entity.id
_entity.type
_entity.pdbx_description
1 polymer ?
#
loop_
_entity_poly.entity_id
_entity_poly.type
_entity_poly.pdbx_seq_one_letter_code
_entity_poly.pdbx_strand_id
1 'polypeptide(L)'
;MSPSRSILLVGEGNFSFSAAVSQLHAEQETSITATCLQQQDEALRHEGAAINIQIIKDSGGTVLFDVDCTKLKECASLQGRVFDRVVFNFPHCGRKSGVKKNRELLKNFFLSCIPLLAEDGEVHVSLCNGQGGTPVDQPKREWHNSWQVVAMAAEAHLILSDIQPFESERYQSYKCTGYRSQDKGFHVEKALLHVFTRSLPYTSAQMLKVEEVIEGGKVQYTIPAELSDFIFRYRNTKTHAICVIRHRYTLVASCLLAKKGHFINNAGSIGENDEDNRSLLLRGVFPSECEPIKLLGQRLETLLTPYGVCLVTEQGGLRLMAQPMGLVGKVFASNAGEHISHVSITVSLNLDLLAVLLFSLPDWRLLWSHDQRFLKQFALCPSPGTPFQPFSLFPEHFSFDISFWTGPTWEEKKFHAVVREASLETVEQVKLIDTFSHPDLSQTSYCYRLIYRSHTHALSHTQALQFHKHLESLLSSRLKVTIR
;
A
#
# COMPACT_ATOMS: atom_id res chain seq x y z
N MET A 1 10.91 11.43 -29.01
CA MET A 1 10.97 10.02 -29.40
C MET A 1 10.62 9.20 -28.18
N SER A 2 9.60 8.35 -28.25
CA SER A 2 9.32 7.39 -27.17
C SER A 2 10.49 6.42 -27.04
N PRO A 3 10.94 6.08 -25.83
CA PRO A 3 12.04 5.14 -25.66
C PRO A 3 11.69 3.79 -26.30
N SER A 4 12.70 3.14 -26.90
CA SER A 4 12.56 1.77 -27.38
C SER A 4 12.14 0.86 -26.23
N ARG A 5 11.16 -0.01 -26.46
CA ARG A 5 10.62 -0.94 -25.46
C ARG A 5 10.97 -2.39 -25.79
N SER A 6 11.31 -3.17 -24.78
CA SER A 6 11.62 -4.59 -24.91
C SER A 6 10.55 -5.43 -24.22
N ILE A 7 9.91 -6.34 -24.98
CA ILE A 7 8.83 -7.20 -24.52
C ILE A 7 9.25 -8.67 -24.61
N LEU A 8 9.13 -9.39 -23.50
CA LEU A 8 9.27 -10.84 -23.41
C LEU A 8 7.88 -11.48 -23.27
N LEU A 9 7.45 -12.30 -24.23
CA LEU A 9 6.24 -13.10 -24.14
C LEU A 9 6.61 -14.53 -23.82
N VAL A 10 6.03 -15.11 -22.78
CA VAL A 10 6.36 -16.46 -22.31
C VAL A 10 5.16 -17.39 -22.36
N GLY A 11 5.44 -18.68 -22.58
CA GLY A 11 4.41 -19.71 -22.59
C GLY A 11 3.48 -19.63 -23.80
N GLU A 12 3.99 -19.13 -24.93
CA GLU A 12 3.24 -19.07 -26.18
C GLU A 12 2.84 -20.48 -26.65
N GLY A 13 1.61 -20.61 -27.13
CA GLY A 13 1.12 -21.84 -27.77
C GLY A 13 1.43 -21.83 -29.27
N ASN A 14 0.53 -21.21 -30.04
CA ASN A 14 0.67 -21.08 -31.50
C ASN A 14 1.28 -19.73 -31.95
N PHE A 15 1.85 -18.94 -31.02
CA PHE A 15 2.48 -17.64 -31.28
C PHE A 15 1.57 -16.55 -31.89
N SER A 16 0.25 -16.76 -31.97
CA SER A 16 -0.66 -15.81 -32.61
C SER A 16 -0.73 -14.46 -31.89
N PHE A 17 -0.62 -14.47 -30.56
CA PHE A 17 -0.59 -13.23 -29.77
C PHE A 17 0.69 -12.43 -30.05
N SER A 18 1.86 -13.08 -29.98
CA SER A 18 3.13 -12.43 -30.29
C SER A 18 3.20 -11.88 -31.72
N ALA A 19 2.62 -12.60 -32.69
CA ALA A 19 2.52 -12.13 -34.07
C ALA A 19 1.64 -10.87 -34.18
N ALA A 20 0.46 -10.87 -33.55
CA ALA A 20 -0.43 -9.71 -33.52
C ALA A 20 0.23 -8.49 -32.86
N VAL A 21 0.92 -8.69 -31.72
CA VAL A 21 1.68 -7.64 -31.03
C VAL A 21 2.80 -7.10 -31.92
N SER A 22 3.53 -7.97 -32.63
CA SER A 22 4.60 -7.55 -33.55
C SER A 22 4.09 -6.66 -34.66
N GLN A 23 2.92 -6.98 -35.23
CA GLN A 23 2.30 -6.16 -36.27
C GLN A 23 1.79 -4.81 -35.74
N LEU A 24 1.18 -4.78 -34.55
CA LEU A 24 0.70 -3.55 -33.93
C LEU A 24 1.83 -2.56 -33.59
N HIS A 25 3.03 -3.06 -33.32
CA HIS A 25 4.19 -2.25 -32.96
C HIS A 25 5.21 -2.10 -34.10
N ALA A 26 4.86 -2.48 -35.34
CA ALA A 26 5.78 -2.44 -36.48
C ALA A 26 6.36 -1.02 -36.77
N GLU A 27 5.62 0.03 -36.41
CA GLU A 27 6.02 1.43 -36.58
C GLU A 27 6.70 2.02 -35.32
N GLN A 28 6.84 1.24 -34.25
CA GLN A 28 7.48 1.64 -33.00
C GLN A 28 8.80 0.91 -32.83
N GLU A 29 9.79 1.51 -32.15
CA GLU A 29 11.03 0.82 -31.78
C GLU A 29 10.79 -0.20 -30.64
N THR A 30 9.96 -1.21 -30.87
CA THR A 30 9.66 -2.26 -29.89
C THR A 30 10.29 -3.59 -30.27
N SER A 31 11.19 -4.09 -29.42
CA SER A 31 11.81 -5.41 -29.59
C SER A 31 10.94 -6.47 -28.92
N ILE A 32 10.58 -7.51 -29.68
CA ILE A 32 9.78 -8.63 -29.18
C ILE A 32 10.64 -9.89 -29.08
N THR A 33 10.54 -10.59 -27.96
CA THR A 33 11.07 -11.94 -27.79
C THR A 33 9.93 -12.84 -27.32
N ALA A 34 9.53 -13.79 -28.15
CA ALA A 34 8.45 -14.73 -27.87
C ALA A 34 9.02 -16.12 -27.55
N THR A 35 8.52 -16.76 -26.48
CA THR A 35 9.05 -18.04 -26.02
C THR A 35 7.96 -19.06 -25.72
N CYS A 36 8.25 -20.33 -25.96
CA CYS A 36 7.41 -21.45 -25.54
C CYS A 36 8.22 -22.50 -24.79
N LEU A 37 7.53 -23.34 -24.01
CA LEU A 37 8.15 -24.46 -23.29
C LEU A 37 8.50 -25.62 -24.23
N GLN A 38 7.75 -25.77 -25.32
CA GLN A 38 7.89 -26.87 -26.27
C GLN A 38 9.18 -26.75 -27.08
N GLN A 39 9.69 -27.91 -27.52
CA GLN A 39 10.72 -27.99 -28.55
C GLN A 39 10.17 -27.48 -29.90
N GLN A 40 11.06 -27.05 -30.79
CA GLN A 40 10.67 -26.46 -32.08
C GLN A 40 9.72 -27.35 -32.90
N ASP A 41 10.03 -28.64 -33.04
CA ASP A 41 9.21 -29.59 -33.81
C ASP A 41 7.83 -29.83 -33.20
N GLU A 42 7.67 -29.65 -31.89
CA GLU A 42 6.38 -29.77 -31.22
C GLU A 42 5.56 -28.48 -31.36
N ALA A 43 6.21 -27.33 -31.16
CA ALA A 43 5.60 -26.02 -31.32
C ALA A 43 5.01 -25.82 -32.74
N LEU A 44 5.74 -26.26 -33.76
CA LEU A 44 5.31 -26.16 -35.17
C LEU A 44 4.13 -27.06 -35.54
N ARG A 45 3.74 -28.03 -34.68
CA ARG A 45 2.54 -28.86 -34.90
C ARG A 45 1.24 -28.12 -34.60
N HIS A 46 1.30 -27.01 -33.86
CA HIS A 46 0.12 -26.19 -33.58
C HIS A 46 -0.34 -25.45 -34.84
N GLU A 47 -1.65 -25.40 -35.05
CA GLU A 47 -2.26 -24.76 -36.19
C GLU A 47 -1.88 -23.27 -36.26
N GLY A 48 -1.30 -22.87 -37.39
CA GLY A 48 -0.86 -21.50 -37.65
C GLY A 48 0.49 -21.11 -37.04
N ALA A 49 1.11 -21.96 -36.21
CA ALA A 49 2.34 -21.60 -35.51
C ALA A 49 3.49 -21.21 -36.44
N ALA A 50 3.73 -21.97 -37.52
CA ALA A 50 4.80 -21.68 -38.48
C ALA A 50 4.65 -20.29 -39.13
N ILE A 51 3.41 -19.92 -39.50
CA ILE A 51 3.10 -18.63 -40.11
C ILE A 51 3.29 -17.50 -39.08
N ASN A 52 2.78 -17.69 -37.87
CA ASN A 52 2.91 -16.69 -36.80
C ASN A 52 4.36 -16.45 -36.40
N ILE A 53 5.17 -17.53 -36.30
CA ILE A 53 6.61 -17.44 -36.04
C ILE A 53 7.31 -16.65 -37.15
N GLN A 54 6.94 -16.88 -38.41
CA GLN A 54 7.52 -16.14 -39.53
C GLN A 54 7.18 -14.65 -39.44
N ILE A 55 5.93 -14.29 -39.14
CA ILE A 55 5.49 -12.89 -38.94
C ILE A 55 6.32 -12.20 -37.86
N ILE A 56 6.56 -12.87 -36.73
CA ILE A 56 7.38 -12.31 -35.63
C ILE A 56 8.81 -12.04 -36.13
N LYS A 57 9.42 -13.00 -36.83
CA LYS A 57 10.79 -12.87 -37.35
C LYS A 57 10.91 -11.78 -38.42
N ASP A 58 9.94 -11.70 -39.33
CA ASP A 58 9.89 -10.69 -40.39
C ASP A 58 9.72 -9.27 -39.82
N SER A 59 9.09 -9.17 -38.64
CA SER A 59 8.97 -7.92 -37.87
C SER A 59 10.21 -7.62 -37.02
N GLY A 60 11.30 -8.39 -37.14
CA GLY A 60 12.53 -8.24 -36.36
C GLY A 60 12.49 -8.84 -34.95
N GLY A 61 11.44 -9.58 -34.62
CA GLY A 61 11.28 -10.27 -33.34
C GLY A 61 12.10 -11.56 -33.24
N THR A 62 12.38 -11.97 -32.00
CA THR A 62 13.09 -13.22 -31.68
C THR A 62 12.11 -14.29 -31.21
N VAL A 63 12.27 -15.53 -31.67
CA VAL A 63 11.50 -16.69 -31.17
C VAL A 63 12.45 -17.69 -30.53
N LEU A 64 12.17 -18.09 -29.29
CA LEU A 64 12.96 -19.06 -28.53
C LEU A 64 12.08 -20.26 -28.13
N PHE A 65 12.61 -21.46 -28.32
CA PHE A 65 11.97 -22.72 -27.93
C PHE A 65 12.64 -23.27 -26.67
N ASP A 66 12.00 -24.24 -26.02
CA ASP A 66 12.53 -24.91 -24.82
C ASP A 66 12.81 -23.95 -23.65
N VAL A 67 11.95 -22.94 -23.47
CA VAL A 67 12.08 -21.94 -22.41
C VAL A 67 11.07 -22.21 -21.31
N ASP A 68 11.56 -22.70 -20.17
CA ASP A 68 10.78 -22.79 -18.94
C ASP A 68 10.65 -21.40 -18.29
N CYS A 69 9.44 -20.83 -18.36
CA CYS A 69 9.14 -19.53 -17.77
C CYS A 69 9.29 -19.48 -16.24
N THR A 70 9.41 -20.62 -15.54
CA THR A 70 9.73 -20.65 -14.11
C THR A 70 11.24 -20.57 -13.83
N LYS A 71 12.06 -20.57 -14.88
CA LYS A 71 13.53 -20.61 -14.84
C LYS A 71 14.17 -19.71 -15.89
N LEU A 72 13.59 -18.53 -16.16
CA LEU A 72 14.05 -17.60 -17.21
C LEU A 72 15.55 -17.27 -17.13
N LYS A 73 16.11 -17.18 -15.92
CA LYS A 73 17.55 -16.92 -15.69
C LYS A 73 18.48 -18.03 -16.21
N GLU A 74 17.97 -19.26 -16.41
CA GLU A 74 18.74 -20.41 -16.90
C GLU A 74 18.79 -20.44 -18.44
N CYS A 75 17.95 -19.64 -19.11
CA CYS A 75 17.96 -19.53 -20.56
C CYS A 75 19.14 -18.66 -21.02
N ALA A 76 20.15 -19.28 -21.62
CA ALA A 76 21.36 -18.60 -22.10
C ALA A 76 21.05 -17.41 -23.05
N SER A 77 20.04 -17.55 -23.91
CA SER A 77 19.61 -16.50 -24.86
C SER A 77 18.95 -15.28 -24.19
N LEU A 78 18.55 -15.40 -22.92
CA LEU A 78 17.96 -14.31 -22.14
C LEU A 78 18.94 -13.72 -21.13
N GLN A 79 20.10 -14.36 -20.92
CA GLN A 79 21.07 -13.93 -19.93
C GLN A 79 21.61 -12.52 -20.24
N GLY A 80 21.58 -11.64 -19.22
CA GLY A 80 22.03 -10.26 -19.35
C GLY A 80 21.06 -9.32 -20.07
N ARG A 81 19.93 -9.82 -20.56
CA ARG A 81 18.87 -8.99 -21.15
C ARG A 81 17.92 -8.50 -20.05
N VAL A 82 17.41 -7.28 -20.24
CA VAL A 82 16.32 -6.72 -19.44
C VAL A 82 15.14 -6.38 -20.33
N PHE A 83 13.94 -6.47 -19.76
CA PHE A 83 12.68 -6.25 -20.47
C PHE A 83 11.83 -5.23 -19.72
N ASP A 84 11.26 -4.28 -20.45
CA ASP A 84 10.29 -3.33 -19.92
C ASP A 84 8.95 -4.01 -19.64
N ARG A 85 8.68 -5.13 -20.33
CA ARG A 85 7.47 -5.92 -20.13
C ARG A 85 7.72 -7.41 -20.26
N VAL A 86 7.23 -8.19 -19.29
CA VAL A 86 7.14 -9.65 -19.38
C VAL A 86 5.67 -10.06 -19.36
N VAL A 87 5.21 -10.78 -20.39
CA VAL A 87 3.81 -11.14 -20.59
C VAL A 87 3.62 -12.66 -20.48
N PHE A 88 2.70 -13.10 -19.63
CA PHE A 88 2.26 -14.49 -19.56
C PHE A 88 0.73 -14.58 -19.66
N ASN A 89 0.24 -14.90 -20.86
CA ASN A 89 -1.18 -15.01 -21.13
C ASN A 89 -1.70 -16.41 -20.81
N PHE A 90 -2.74 -16.48 -19.96
CA PHE A 90 -3.46 -17.70 -19.61
C PHE A 90 -2.55 -18.87 -19.20
N PRO A 91 -1.69 -18.67 -18.18
CA PRO A 91 -0.75 -19.67 -17.68
C PRO A 91 -1.45 -20.99 -17.34
N HIS A 92 -0.81 -22.12 -17.64
CA HIS A 92 -1.34 -23.44 -17.30
C HIS A 92 -0.22 -24.47 -17.07
N CYS A 93 -0.38 -25.38 -16.10
CA CYS A 93 0.60 -26.44 -15.80
C CYS A 93 0.41 -27.71 -16.65
N GLY A 94 -0.29 -27.62 -17.78
CA GLY A 94 -0.72 -28.77 -18.57
C GLY A 94 -1.92 -29.55 -18.00
N ARG A 95 -2.77 -30.07 -18.88
CA ARG A 95 -4.00 -30.83 -18.54
C ARG A 95 -4.88 -30.13 -17.46
N LYS A 96 -5.67 -30.90 -16.71
CA LYS A 96 -6.43 -30.39 -15.54
C LYS A 96 -5.47 -30.36 -14.34
N SER A 97 -5.07 -29.15 -13.94
CA SER A 97 -4.20 -28.93 -12.79
C SER A 97 -4.96 -28.30 -11.62
N GLY A 98 -4.63 -28.75 -10.40
CA GLY A 98 -5.22 -28.23 -9.17
C GLY A 98 -4.71 -26.84 -8.84
N VAL A 99 -5.51 -26.08 -8.09
CA VAL A 99 -5.23 -24.68 -7.71
C VAL A 99 -3.83 -24.50 -7.09
N LYS A 100 -3.38 -25.46 -6.26
CA LYS A 100 -2.03 -25.44 -5.67
C LYS A 100 -0.91 -25.43 -6.72
N LYS A 101 -1.04 -26.20 -7.81
CA LYS A 101 -0.03 -26.23 -8.89
C LYS A 101 -0.01 -24.93 -9.68
N ASN A 102 -1.18 -24.32 -9.91
CA ASN A 102 -1.28 -23.06 -10.63
C ASN A 102 -0.67 -21.91 -9.81
N ARG A 103 -0.87 -21.91 -8.48
CA ARG A 103 -0.20 -21.00 -7.55
C ARG A 103 1.32 -21.14 -7.60
N GLU A 104 1.81 -22.38 -7.55
CA GLU A 104 3.25 -22.66 -7.64
C GLU A 104 3.85 -22.21 -8.98
N LEU A 105 3.14 -22.43 -10.09
CA LEU A 105 3.53 -21.92 -11.41
C LEU A 105 3.66 -20.40 -11.41
N LEU A 106 2.63 -19.69 -10.93
CA LEU A 106 2.65 -18.22 -10.87
C LEU A 106 3.77 -17.71 -9.97
N LYS A 107 3.91 -18.27 -8.76
CA LYS A 107 4.97 -17.89 -7.82
C LYS A 107 6.36 -18.01 -8.47
N ASN A 108 6.66 -19.16 -9.07
CA ASN A 108 7.97 -19.40 -9.66
C ASN A 108 8.18 -18.58 -10.95
N PHE A 109 7.12 -18.33 -11.72
CA PHE A 109 7.17 -17.38 -12.84
C PHE A 109 7.49 -15.96 -12.39
N PHE A 110 6.80 -15.43 -11.38
CA PHE A 110 7.09 -14.07 -10.88
C PHE A 110 8.53 -13.97 -10.35
N LEU A 111 8.98 -14.97 -9.59
CA LEU A 111 10.37 -15.03 -9.11
C LEU A 111 11.39 -15.07 -10.26
N SER A 112 11.09 -15.77 -11.35
CA SER A 112 11.99 -15.87 -12.51
C SER A 112 12.06 -14.58 -13.32
N CYS A 113 11.03 -13.72 -13.27
CA CYS A 113 10.99 -12.43 -13.96
C CYS A 113 11.95 -11.41 -13.35
N ILE A 114 12.14 -11.44 -12.02
CA ILE A 114 12.86 -10.39 -11.27
C ILE A 114 14.26 -10.09 -11.80
N PRO A 115 15.12 -11.05 -12.19
CA PRO A 115 16.44 -10.72 -12.71
C PRO A 115 16.43 -10.11 -14.13
N LEU A 116 15.34 -10.27 -14.87
CA LEU A 116 15.20 -9.85 -16.27
C LEU A 116 14.28 -8.64 -16.44
N LEU A 117 13.65 -8.16 -15.38
CA LEU A 117 12.72 -7.04 -15.44
C LEU A 117 13.49 -5.72 -15.28
N ALA A 118 13.22 -4.74 -16.14
CA ALA A 118 13.75 -3.38 -15.98
C ALA A 118 13.34 -2.76 -14.63
N GLU A 119 13.96 -1.63 -14.26
CA GLU A 119 13.68 -0.93 -13.00
C GLU A 119 12.20 -0.49 -12.93
N ASP A 120 11.71 0.15 -13.99
CA ASP A 120 10.30 0.53 -14.16
C ASP A 120 9.51 -0.50 -14.99
N GLY A 121 9.99 -1.74 -15.06
CA GLY A 121 9.40 -2.80 -15.86
C GLY A 121 8.10 -3.35 -15.27
N GLU A 122 7.25 -3.88 -16.14
CA GLU A 122 5.95 -4.45 -15.80
C GLU A 122 5.88 -5.96 -16.07
N VAL A 123 5.24 -6.73 -15.19
CA VAL A 123 4.85 -8.11 -15.45
C VAL A 123 3.35 -8.18 -15.68
N HIS A 124 2.95 -8.72 -16.81
CA HIS A 124 1.58 -8.77 -17.30
C HIS A 124 1.09 -10.21 -17.26
N VAL A 125 0.01 -10.49 -16.52
CA VAL A 125 -0.58 -11.82 -16.43
C VAL A 125 -2.06 -11.77 -16.74
N SER A 126 -2.45 -12.43 -17.82
CA SER A 126 -3.86 -12.54 -18.22
C SER A 126 -4.46 -13.82 -17.65
N LEU A 127 -5.58 -13.70 -16.94
CA LEU A 127 -6.28 -14.84 -16.33
C LEU A 127 -7.75 -14.86 -16.75
N CYS A 128 -8.31 -16.06 -16.88
CA CYS A 128 -9.74 -16.19 -17.11
C CYS A 128 -10.52 -15.68 -15.89
N ASN A 129 -11.73 -15.20 -16.13
CA ASN A 129 -12.61 -14.63 -15.12
C ASN A 129 -12.74 -15.53 -13.86
N GLY A 130 -12.50 -14.94 -12.69
CA GLY A 130 -12.55 -15.62 -11.39
C GLY A 130 -11.27 -16.36 -11.01
N GLN A 131 -10.29 -16.53 -11.91
CA GLN A 131 -9.05 -17.23 -11.57
C GLN A 131 -8.13 -16.38 -10.69
N GLY A 132 -8.05 -15.07 -10.92
CA GLY A 132 -7.13 -14.19 -10.19
C GLY A 132 -7.36 -14.18 -8.69
N GLY A 133 -8.62 -14.20 -8.26
CA GLY A 133 -9.03 -14.05 -6.86
C GLY A 133 -9.10 -12.60 -6.41
N THR A 134 -9.11 -11.65 -7.35
CA THR A 134 -9.18 -10.23 -7.03
C THR A 134 -10.63 -9.80 -6.82
N PRO A 135 -10.89 -8.68 -6.11
CA PRO A 135 -12.25 -8.15 -5.97
C PRO A 135 -12.93 -7.76 -7.30
N VAL A 136 -12.17 -7.64 -8.40
CA VAL A 136 -12.69 -7.29 -9.74
C VAL A 136 -13.27 -8.50 -10.47
N ASP A 137 -12.89 -9.71 -10.08
CA ASP A 137 -13.41 -10.95 -10.66
C ASP A 137 -14.94 -11.08 -10.49
N GLN A 138 -15.64 -11.58 -11.52
CA GLN A 138 -17.10 -11.75 -11.51
C GLN A 138 -17.57 -13.09 -12.11
N PRO A 139 -17.84 -14.13 -11.30
CA PRO A 139 -18.01 -14.08 -9.86
C PRO A 139 -16.67 -14.06 -9.13
N LYS A 140 -16.63 -13.31 -8.02
CA LYS A 140 -15.54 -13.39 -7.06
C LYS A 140 -15.52 -14.78 -6.45
N ARG A 141 -14.46 -15.55 -6.72
CA ARG A 141 -14.28 -16.86 -6.09
C ARG A 141 -13.82 -16.71 -4.65
N GLU A 142 -14.14 -17.70 -3.82
CA GLU A 142 -13.54 -17.84 -2.51
C GLU A 142 -12.02 -17.82 -2.62
N TRP A 143 -11.36 -17.07 -1.72
CA TRP A 143 -9.92 -16.80 -1.79
C TRP A 143 -9.10 -18.09 -1.88
N HIS A 144 -9.44 -19.10 -1.08
CA HIS A 144 -8.77 -20.40 -1.07
C HIS A 144 -9.03 -21.26 -2.32
N ASN A 145 -10.01 -20.92 -3.15
CA ASN A 145 -10.34 -21.58 -4.42
C ASN A 145 -9.85 -20.79 -5.65
N SER A 146 -9.22 -19.64 -5.46
CA SER A 146 -8.62 -18.80 -6.51
C SER A 146 -7.12 -19.07 -6.69
N TRP A 147 -6.51 -18.49 -7.71
CA TRP A 147 -5.08 -18.60 -7.95
C TRP A 147 -4.26 -17.60 -7.13
N GLN A 148 -4.92 -16.70 -6.39
CA GLN A 148 -4.27 -15.77 -5.46
C GLN A 148 -3.13 -14.99 -6.13
N VAL A 149 -3.37 -14.48 -7.35
CA VAL A 149 -2.31 -13.96 -8.22
C VAL A 149 -1.50 -12.85 -7.53
N VAL A 150 -2.17 -12.00 -6.75
CA VAL A 150 -1.54 -10.92 -5.96
C VAL A 150 -0.60 -11.50 -4.89
N ALA A 151 -1.05 -12.51 -4.14
CA ALA A 151 -0.21 -13.16 -3.12
C ALA A 151 1.00 -13.87 -3.74
N MET A 152 0.84 -14.49 -4.91
CA MET A 152 1.94 -15.17 -5.61
C MET A 152 2.96 -14.17 -6.17
N ALA A 153 2.51 -13.01 -6.68
CA ALA A 153 3.38 -11.94 -7.14
C ALA A 153 4.15 -11.29 -5.98
N ALA A 154 3.51 -11.17 -4.81
CA ALA A 154 4.14 -10.58 -3.63
C ALA A 154 5.35 -11.38 -3.12
N GLU A 155 5.38 -12.70 -3.33
CA GLU A 155 6.56 -13.54 -3.04
C GLU A 155 7.79 -13.14 -3.87
N ALA A 156 7.59 -12.44 -4.99
CA ALA A 156 8.64 -11.88 -5.84
C ALA A 156 8.83 -10.37 -5.67
N HIS A 157 8.31 -9.78 -4.58
CA HIS A 157 8.36 -8.34 -4.31
C HIS A 157 7.64 -7.47 -5.36
N LEU A 158 6.60 -8.02 -6.01
CA LEU A 158 5.77 -7.31 -6.97
C LEU A 158 4.42 -6.90 -6.33
N ILE A 159 3.92 -5.73 -6.68
CA ILE A 159 2.57 -5.25 -6.32
C ILE A 159 1.68 -5.20 -7.55
N LEU A 160 0.38 -5.43 -7.37
CA LEU A 160 -0.61 -5.26 -8.44
C LEU A 160 -0.85 -3.76 -8.62
N SER A 161 -0.28 -3.14 -9.65
CA SER A 161 -0.41 -1.70 -9.89
C SER A 161 -1.61 -1.34 -10.76
N ASP A 162 -2.05 -2.26 -11.63
CA ASP A 162 -3.21 -2.03 -12.49
C ASP A 162 -3.94 -3.34 -12.83
N ILE A 163 -5.21 -3.22 -13.19
CA ILE A 163 -6.05 -4.32 -13.66
C ILE A 163 -6.99 -3.84 -14.76
N GLN A 164 -6.97 -4.54 -15.89
CA GLN A 164 -7.68 -4.14 -17.09
C GLN A 164 -8.46 -5.32 -17.66
N PRO A 165 -9.59 -5.10 -18.35
CA PRO A 165 -10.19 -6.15 -19.19
C PRO A 165 -9.18 -6.65 -20.22
N PHE A 166 -9.14 -7.97 -20.45
CA PHE A 166 -8.34 -8.53 -21.52
C PHE A 166 -9.06 -8.34 -22.86
N GLU A 167 -8.64 -7.35 -23.64
CA GLU A 167 -9.22 -6.98 -24.94
C GLU A 167 -8.70 -7.88 -26.07
N SER A 168 -9.24 -9.10 -26.17
CA SER A 168 -8.82 -10.04 -27.22
C SER A 168 -9.10 -9.50 -28.64
N GLU A 169 -10.14 -8.69 -28.80
CA GLU A 169 -10.60 -8.13 -30.07
C GLU A 169 -9.64 -7.10 -30.66
N ARG A 170 -8.79 -6.50 -29.82
CA ARG A 170 -7.75 -5.56 -30.25
C ARG A 170 -6.68 -6.24 -31.11
N TYR A 171 -6.53 -7.55 -30.98
CA TYR A 171 -5.55 -8.36 -31.67
C TYR A 171 -6.23 -9.21 -32.74
N GLN A 172 -6.51 -8.62 -33.91
CA GLN A 172 -7.33 -9.24 -34.97
C GLN A 172 -6.88 -10.65 -35.38
N SER A 173 -5.58 -10.96 -35.33
CA SER A 173 -5.00 -12.26 -35.67
C SER A 173 -4.77 -13.19 -34.47
N TYR A 174 -5.10 -12.76 -33.25
CA TYR A 174 -4.93 -13.58 -32.05
C TYR A 174 -5.97 -14.70 -31.99
N LYS A 175 -5.49 -15.94 -31.88
CA LYS A 175 -6.32 -17.13 -31.67
C LYS A 175 -5.96 -17.75 -30.33
N CYS A 176 -6.87 -17.63 -29.37
CA CYS A 176 -6.73 -18.30 -28.08
C CYS A 176 -6.80 -19.83 -28.26
N THR A 177 -5.73 -20.54 -27.91
CA THR A 177 -5.62 -22.01 -27.98
C THR A 177 -4.94 -22.56 -26.71
N GLY A 178 -4.95 -23.88 -26.53
CA GLY A 178 -4.29 -24.55 -25.40
C GLY A 178 -5.24 -25.11 -24.34
N TYR A 179 -6.55 -25.18 -24.60
CA TYR A 179 -7.50 -25.77 -23.65
C TYR A 179 -7.10 -27.22 -23.30
N ARG A 180 -6.68 -27.44 -22.06
CA ARG A 180 -6.14 -28.73 -21.57
C ARG A 180 -4.99 -29.26 -22.43
N SER A 181 -4.12 -28.37 -22.92
CA SER A 181 -2.99 -28.71 -23.78
C SER A 181 -3.40 -29.30 -25.13
N GLN A 182 -4.55 -28.90 -25.66
CA GLN A 182 -5.03 -29.23 -27.00
C GLN A 182 -5.05 -27.98 -27.87
N ASP A 183 -5.06 -28.16 -29.20
CA ASP A 183 -5.28 -27.08 -30.16
C ASP A 183 -6.76 -26.70 -30.23
N LYS A 184 -7.29 -26.28 -29.09
CA LYS A 184 -8.68 -25.87 -28.86
C LYS A 184 -8.70 -24.59 -28.05
N GLY A 185 -9.60 -23.69 -28.42
CA GLY A 185 -9.84 -22.47 -27.66
C GLY A 185 -10.56 -22.71 -26.33
N PHE A 186 -10.54 -21.68 -25.49
CA PHE A 186 -11.28 -21.62 -24.23
C PHE A 186 -11.88 -20.22 -24.04
N HIS A 187 -12.79 -20.10 -23.08
CA HIS A 187 -13.50 -18.84 -22.83
C HIS A 187 -12.57 -17.79 -22.22
N VAL A 188 -12.37 -16.69 -22.97
CA VAL A 188 -11.65 -15.49 -22.53
C VAL A 188 -12.60 -14.33 -22.20
N GLU A 189 -13.91 -14.55 -22.28
CA GLU A 189 -14.90 -13.54 -21.91
C GLU A 189 -14.70 -13.10 -20.45
N LYS A 190 -14.64 -11.78 -20.24
CA LYS A 190 -14.36 -11.15 -18.93
C LYS A 190 -13.02 -11.58 -18.31
N ALA A 191 -12.08 -12.08 -19.11
CA ALA A 191 -10.71 -12.26 -18.66
C ALA A 191 -10.10 -10.92 -18.24
N LEU A 192 -9.18 -10.96 -17.30
CA LEU A 192 -8.53 -9.79 -16.73
C LEU A 192 -7.02 -9.88 -16.96
N LEU A 193 -6.45 -8.78 -17.43
CA LEU A 193 -5.03 -8.51 -17.46
C LEU A 193 -4.63 -7.87 -16.13
N HIS A 194 -3.73 -8.53 -15.41
CA HIS A 194 -3.15 -8.04 -14.17
C HIS A 194 -1.76 -7.49 -14.46
N VAL A 195 -1.52 -6.23 -14.08
CA VAL A 195 -0.23 -5.56 -14.28
C VAL A 195 0.47 -5.43 -12.93
N PHE A 196 1.67 -5.98 -12.86
CA PHE A 196 2.50 -5.99 -11.67
C PHE A 196 3.76 -5.17 -11.88
N THR A 197 4.14 -4.40 -10.87
CA THR A 197 5.37 -3.60 -10.87
C THR A 197 6.19 -3.89 -9.60
N ARG A 198 7.48 -3.55 -9.65
CA ARG A 198 8.35 -3.69 -8.48
C ARG A 198 7.84 -2.84 -7.33
N SER A 199 7.79 -3.47 -6.16
CA SER A 199 7.68 -2.72 -4.91
C SER A 199 9.06 -2.30 -4.41
N LEU A 200 9.09 -1.27 -3.57
CA LEU A 200 10.30 -0.94 -2.82
C LEU A 200 10.68 -2.11 -1.90
N PRO A 201 11.97 -2.32 -1.61
CA PRO A 201 12.39 -3.34 -0.64
C PRO A 201 12.05 -2.91 0.78
N TYR A 202 11.78 -3.87 1.67
CA TYR A 202 11.71 -3.58 3.09
C TYR A 202 13.10 -3.26 3.62
N THR A 203 13.33 -2.00 3.98
CA THR A 203 14.57 -1.56 4.62
C THR A 203 14.33 -1.32 6.10
N SER A 204 15.23 -1.80 6.95
CA SER A 204 15.21 -1.42 8.36
C SER A 204 15.32 0.09 8.50
N ALA A 205 14.53 0.64 9.42
CA ALA A 205 14.59 2.05 9.77
C ALA A 205 16.03 2.50 10.05
N GLN A 206 16.48 3.55 9.37
CA GLN A 206 17.81 4.09 9.65
C GLN A 206 17.79 4.73 11.04
N MET A 207 18.61 4.30 11.98
CA MET A 207 18.63 4.92 13.31
C MET A 207 19.40 6.25 13.27
N LEU A 208 18.72 7.35 13.58
CA LEU A 208 19.31 8.66 13.80
C LEU A 208 19.68 8.82 15.27
N LYS A 209 20.90 9.31 15.53
CA LYS A 209 21.28 9.81 16.84
C LYS A 209 20.77 11.24 16.98
N VAL A 210 19.95 11.46 17.99
CA VAL A 210 19.43 12.76 18.37
C VAL A 210 20.16 13.20 19.63
N GLU A 211 20.60 14.46 19.63
CA GLU A 211 21.07 15.15 20.82
C GLU A 211 20.11 16.30 21.13
N GLU A 212 19.52 16.28 22.32
CA GLU A 212 18.65 17.35 22.82
C GLU A 212 19.18 17.93 24.12
N VAL A 213 18.93 19.22 24.33
CA VAL A 213 19.24 19.88 25.58
C VAL A 213 17.94 19.99 26.37
N ILE A 214 17.80 19.15 27.38
CA ILE A 214 16.64 19.15 28.30
C ILE A 214 17.14 19.71 29.63
N GLU A 215 16.52 20.80 30.10
CA GLU A 215 16.84 21.45 31.39
C GLU A 215 18.34 21.75 31.60
N GLY A 216 19.06 22.09 30.52
CA GLY A 216 20.50 22.40 30.55
C GLY A 216 21.44 21.18 30.49
N GLY A 217 20.90 19.96 30.48
CA GLY A 217 21.64 18.72 30.25
C GLY A 217 21.52 18.24 28.81
N LYS A 218 22.64 17.75 28.22
CA LYS A 218 22.62 17.10 26.91
C LYS A 218 22.18 15.64 27.05
N VAL A 219 21.07 15.29 26.44
CA VAL A 219 20.53 13.94 26.36
C VAL A 219 20.72 13.42 24.94
N GLN A 220 21.35 12.25 24.80
CA GLN A 220 21.49 11.57 23.52
C GLN A 220 20.62 10.32 23.49
N TYR A 221 19.83 10.17 22.44
CA TYR A 221 19.00 9.00 22.20
C TYR A 221 18.95 8.69 20.70
N THR A 222 18.54 7.47 20.35
CA THR A 222 18.39 7.06 18.96
C THR A 222 16.93 6.89 18.60
N ILE A 223 16.55 7.38 17.42
CA ILE A 223 15.22 7.19 16.86
C ILE A 223 15.31 6.64 15.44
N PRO A 224 14.34 5.85 14.97
CA PRO A 224 14.12 5.64 13.55
C PRO A 224 14.07 6.96 12.77
N ALA A 225 14.79 7.08 11.66
CA ALA A 225 14.84 8.27 10.81
C ALA A 225 13.45 8.66 10.31
N GLU A 226 12.62 7.66 10.04
CA GLU A 226 11.25 7.79 9.58
C GLU A 226 10.36 8.44 10.66
N LEU A 227 10.71 8.23 11.94
CA LEU A 227 10.05 8.87 13.07
C LEU A 227 10.65 10.23 13.42
N SER A 228 11.74 10.67 12.79
CA SER A 228 12.32 11.98 13.09
C SER A 228 11.40 13.13 12.74
N ASP A 229 10.69 13.05 11.61
CA ASP A 229 9.67 14.03 11.25
C ASP A 229 8.43 13.90 12.17
N PHE A 230 8.14 12.69 12.67
CA PHE A 230 7.07 12.45 13.64
C PHE A 230 7.36 13.02 15.03
N ILE A 231 8.62 12.94 15.47
CA ILE A 231 9.10 13.40 16.78
C ILE A 231 9.43 14.91 16.73
N PHE A 232 10.03 15.38 15.65
CA PHE A 232 10.44 16.78 15.46
C PHE A 232 9.53 17.55 14.51
N ARG A 233 8.20 17.33 14.55
CA ARG A 233 7.18 18.01 13.70
C ARG A 233 7.36 19.52 13.53
N TYR A 234 8.12 20.16 14.43
CA TYR A 234 8.37 21.61 14.48
C TYR A 234 9.66 22.07 13.76
N ARG A 235 10.58 21.17 13.38
CA ARG A 235 11.84 21.55 12.70
C ARG A 235 11.68 21.51 11.17
N ASN A 236 10.96 22.51 10.67
CA ASN A 236 11.12 23.19 9.38
C ASN A 236 11.81 22.41 8.23
N THR A 237 11.12 21.43 7.63
CA THR A 237 11.45 20.91 6.29
C THR A 237 10.29 21.19 5.34
N LYS A 238 10.54 22.03 4.32
CA LYS A 238 9.54 22.49 3.33
C LYS A 238 9.03 21.38 2.39
N THR A 239 9.41 20.13 2.61
CA THR A 239 9.32 19.04 1.63
C THR A 239 8.40 17.88 2.06
N HIS A 240 7.91 17.85 3.31
CA HIS A 240 7.07 16.73 3.77
C HIS A 240 5.58 16.95 3.49
N ALA A 241 4.86 15.88 3.13
CA ALA A 241 3.43 15.93 2.76
C ALA A 241 2.57 16.57 3.86
N ILE A 242 2.87 16.32 5.14
CA ILE A 242 2.20 16.96 6.28
C ILE A 242 2.42 18.47 6.31
N CYS A 243 3.58 18.99 5.89
CA CYS A 243 3.82 20.43 5.79
C CYS A 243 3.04 21.06 4.62
N VAL A 244 2.94 20.37 3.49
CA VAL A 244 2.11 20.76 2.34
C VAL A 244 0.62 20.79 2.73
N ILE A 245 0.18 19.74 3.40
CA ILE A 245 -1.16 19.57 3.96
C ILE A 245 -1.43 20.65 5.02
N ARG A 246 -0.46 20.97 5.89
CA ARG A 246 -0.51 22.06 6.88
C ARG A 246 -0.62 23.43 6.24
N HIS A 247 0.05 23.70 5.11
CA HIS A 247 -0.06 24.98 4.40
C HIS A 247 -1.49 25.19 3.87
N ARG A 248 -2.16 24.13 3.39
CA ARG A 248 -3.58 24.17 2.99
C ARG A 248 -4.56 24.12 4.18
N TYR A 249 -4.23 23.47 5.29
CA TYR A 249 -5.02 23.58 6.52
C TYR A 249 -4.91 24.94 7.18
N THR A 250 -3.77 25.62 7.03
CA THR A 250 -3.64 27.04 7.37
C THR A 250 -4.51 27.89 6.45
N LEU A 251 -4.74 27.45 5.20
CA LEU A 251 -5.73 28.06 4.31
C LEU A 251 -7.17 27.80 4.78
N VAL A 252 -7.51 26.58 5.22
CA VAL A 252 -8.82 26.25 5.84
C VAL A 252 -9.04 27.06 7.12
N ALA A 253 -8.03 27.17 7.98
CA ALA A 253 -8.02 28.09 9.10
C ALA A 253 -8.22 29.52 8.61
N SER A 254 -7.46 30.01 7.63
CA SER A 254 -7.63 31.37 7.09
C SER A 254 -9.02 31.62 6.48
N CYS A 255 -9.68 30.62 5.89
CA CYS A 255 -11.05 30.70 5.39
C CYS A 255 -12.10 30.69 6.52
N LEU A 256 -11.84 29.96 7.62
CA LEU A 256 -12.64 30.04 8.85
C LEU A 256 -12.52 31.44 9.49
N LEU A 257 -11.34 32.06 9.39
CA LEU A 257 -10.98 33.38 9.96
C LEU A 257 -11.34 34.58 9.07
N ALA A 258 -11.52 34.36 7.76
CA ALA A 258 -11.83 35.40 6.79
C ALA A 258 -13.33 35.72 6.78
N LYS A 259 -13.82 36.36 7.85
CA LYS A 259 -14.82 37.45 7.82
C LYS A 259 -15.11 37.91 9.25
N LYS A 260 -14.53 39.08 9.60
CA LYS A 260 -14.77 39.92 10.79
C LYS A 260 -14.66 39.22 12.15
N GLY A 261 -13.47 39.29 12.76
CA GLY A 261 -13.31 39.14 14.22
C GLY A 261 -12.04 38.40 14.66
N HIS A 262 -11.00 39.15 15.05
CA HIS A 262 -10.04 38.88 16.14
C HIS A 262 -9.66 37.41 16.49
N PHE A 263 -9.17 36.62 15.53
CA PHE A 263 -8.22 35.58 15.91
C PHE A 263 -6.82 36.15 15.88
N ILE A 264 -6.20 36.25 17.05
CA ILE A 264 -4.77 36.47 17.13
C ILE A 264 -4.14 35.16 16.66
N ASN A 265 -3.48 35.23 15.50
CA ASN A 265 -2.71 34.12 14.96
C ASN A 265 -1.42 33.97 15.78
N ASN A 266 -1.54 33.63 17.07
CA ASN A 266 -0.40 33.16 17.84
C ASN A 266 -0.14 31.72 17.39
N ALA A 267 0.62 31.58 16.31
CA ALA A 267 1.29 30.33 15.93
C ALA A 267 2.40 29.95 16.96
N GLY A 268 2.23 30.32 18.23
CA GLY A 268 3.25 30.30 19.27
C GLY A 268 2.64 30.10 20.65
N SER A 269 2.19 28.87 20.91
CA SER A 269 2.34 28.13 22.17
C SER A 269 1.45 26.88 22.06
N ILE A 270 1.98 25.83 21.44
CA ILE A 270 1.38 24.50 21.53
C ILE A 270 1.83 23.97 22.89
N GLY A 271 0.88 23.81 23.82
CA GLY A 271 1.16 23.30 25.15
C GLY A 271 1.63 21.85 25.08
N GLU A 272 2.73 21.55 25.76
CA GLU A 272 3.22 20.18 25.98
C GLU A 272 2.21 19.42 26.83
N ASN A 273 1.36 18.63 26.18
CA ASN A 273 0.72 17.47 26.79
C ASN A 273 0.90 16.31 25.81
N ASP A 274 1.49 15.21 26.29
CA ASP A 274 1.96 14.06 25.51
C ASP A 274 0.87 13.38 24.64
N GLU A 275 -0.41 13.63 24.90
CA GLU A 275 -1.54 13.12 24.10
C GLU A 275 -1.94 14.02 22.91
N ASP A 276 -1.52 15.30 22.90
CA ASP A 276 -2.08 16.33 22.00
C ASP A 276 -1.11 16.80 20.90
N ASN A 277 0.05 16.13 20.76
CA ASN A 277 1.09 16.51 19.79
C ASN A 277 0.71 16.24 18.31
N ARG A 278 -0.52 15.76 18.06
CA ARG A 278 -1.10 15.50 16.72
C ARG A 278 -2.19 16.51 16.32
N SER A 279 -2.54 17.42 17.22
CA SER A 279 -3.67 18.32 17.07
C SER A 279 -3.22 19.73 16.70
N LEU A 280 -3.81 20.31 15.65
CA LEU A 280 -3.75 21.75 15.41
C LEU A 280 -4.70 22.45 16.39
N LEU A 281 -4.13 23.31 17.24
CA LEU A 281 -4.88 24.15 18.17
C LEU A 281 -5.02 25.56 17.59
N LEU A 282 -6.26 26.00 17.38
CA LEU A 282 -6.61 27.38 17.01
C LEU A 282 -7.36 28.02 18.16
N ARG A 283 -6.90 29.18 18.64
CA ARG A 283 -7.56 29.94 19.71
C ARG A 283 -8.02 31.30 19.20
N GLY A 284 -9.26 31.66 19.51
CA GLY A 284 -9.84 32.95 19.15
C GLY A 284 -10.68 33.50 20.30
N VAL A 285 -10.74 34.83 20.40
CA VAL A 285 -11.55 35.51 21.40
C VAL A 285 -12.71 36.19 20.69
N PHE A 286 -13.92 35.93 21.15
CA PHE A 286 -15.15 36.39 20.51
C PHE A 286 -16.09 37.07 21.51
N PRO A 287 -16.91 38.03 21.07
CA PRO A 287 -18.01 38.54 21.89
C PRO A 287 -18.98 37.41 22.26
N SER A 288 -19.35 37.33 23.54
CA SER A 288 -20.23 36.26 24.07
C SER A 288 -21.61 36.23 23.40
N GLU A 289 -22.08 37.37 22.90
CA GLU A 289 -23.36 37.58 22.20
C GLU A 289 -23.46 36.94 20.80
N CYS A 290 -22.33 36.51 20.22
CA CYS A 290 -22.28 36.01 18.84
C CYS A 290 -22.47 34.48 18.69
N GLU A 291 -22.82 33.76 19.75
CA GLU A 291 -22.93 32.28 19.77
C GLU A 291 -21.77 31.57 19.00
N PRO A 292 -20.49 31.89 19.28
CA PRO A 292 -19.39 31.57 18.38
C PRO A 292 -19.20 30.06 18.12
N ILE A 293 -19.52 29.20 19.11
CA ILE A 293 -19.50 27.74 18.93
C ILE A 293 -20.46 27.30 17.83
N LYS A 294 -21.68 27.83 17.82
CA LYS A 294 -22.72 27.46 16.83
C LYS A 294 -22.34 27.90 15.43
N LEU A 295 -21.84 29.13 15.28
CA LEU A 295 -21.38 29.65 13.99
C LEU A 295 -20.18 28.87 13.43
N LEU A 296 -19.21 28.55 14.29
CA LEU A 296 -18.06 27.72 13.92
C LEU A 296 -18.51 26.29 13.59
N GLY A 297 -19.44 25.74 14.36
CA GLY A 297 -20.04 24.43 14.11
C GLY A 297 -20.66 24.34 12.72
N GLN A 298 -21.54 25.27 12.34
CA GLN A 298 -22.17 25.29 11.01
C GLN A 298 -21.15 25.36 9.87
N ARG A 299 -20.07 26.13 10.04
CA ARG A 299 -19.00 26.22 9.04
C ARG A 299 -18.22 24.92 8.93
N LEU A 300 -17.82 24.35 10.07
CA LEU A 300 -17.09 23.09 10.10
C LEU A 300 -17.92 21.94 9.53
N GLU A 301 -19.21 21.89 9.85
CA GLU A 301 -20.16 20.95 9.27
C GLU A 301 -20.22 21.10 7.74
N THR A 302 -20.42 22.33 7.23
CA THR A 302 -20.44 22.57 5.78
C THR A 302 -19.15 22.12 5.09
N LEU A 303 -17.99 22.34 5.74
CA LEU A 303 -16.69 22.00 5.17
C LEU A 303 -16.35 20.52 5.26
N LEU A 304 -16.77 19.82 6.32
CA LEU A 304 -16.26 18.49 6.65
C LEU A 304 -17.27 17.35 6.46
N THR A 305 -18.58 17.66 6.42
CA THR A 305 -19.63 16.68 6.11
C THR A 305 -19.42 15.95 4.78
N PRO A 306 -18.97 16.61 3.68
CA PRO A 306 -18.68 15.91 2.42
C PRO A 306 -17.61 14.81 2.55
N TYR A 307 -16.80 14.86 3.60
CA TYR A 307 -15.72 13.91 3.87
C TYR A 307 -16.07 12.94 5.03
N GLY A 308 -17.35 12.85 5.41
CA GLY A 308 -17.82 11.90 6.42
C GLY A 308 -17.55 12.31 7.87
N VAL A 309 -17.26 13.58 8.14
CA VAL A 309 -17.17 14.12 9.51
C VAL A 309 -18.54 14.60 9.96
N CYS A 310 -19.01 14.10 11.09
CA CYS A 310 -20.21 14.54 11.77
C CYS A 310 -19.87 15.37 13.01
N LEU A 311 -20.66 16.39 13.30
CA LEU A 311 -20.52 17.17 14.54
C LEU A 311 -21.50 16.67 15.59
N VAL A 312 -21.00 16.46 16.80
CA VAL A 312 -21.79 16.05 17.97
C VAL A 312 -21.66 17.10 19.06
N THR A 313 -22.78 17.64 19.52
CA THR A 313 -22.80 18.63 20.61
C THR A 313 -22.54 17.94 21.95
N GLU A 314 -21.66 18.52 22.76
CA GLU A 314 -21.35 18.09 24.13
C GLU A 314 -21.45 19.31 25.07
N GLN A 315 -21.53 19.11 26.39
CA GLN A 315 -21.61 20.23 27.34
C GLN A 315 -20.43 21.20 27.14
N GLY A 316 -20.72 22.43 26.70
CA GLY A 316 -19.72 23.49 26.49
C GLY A 316 -18.93 23.43 25.18
N GLY A 317 -19.31 22.55 24.22
CA GLY A 317 -18.53 22.39 22.99
C GLY A 317 -19.14 21.51 21.89
N LEU A 318 -18.33 21.21 20.88
CA LEU A 318 -18.62 20.33 19.75
C LEU A 318 -17.50 19.31 19.61
N ARG A 319 -17.84 18.06 19.29
CA ARG A 319 -16.90 17.02 18.87
C ARG A 319 -17.07 16.75 17.39
N LEU A 320 -15.96 16.67 16.67
CA LEU A 320 -15.93 16.25 15.29
C LEU A 320 -15.61 14.76 15.26
N MET A 321 -16.51 13.95 14.72
CA MET A 321 -16.45 12.49 14.72
C MET A 321 -16.44 11.98 13.28
N ALA A 322 -15.64 10.97 12.97
CA ALA A 322 -15.65 10.27 11.69
C ALA A 322 -15.56 8.77 11.92
N GLN A 323 -16.29 7.96 11.14
CA GLN A 323 -16.20 6.50 11.23
C GLN A 323 -15.19 5.95 10.22
N PRO A 324 -14.37 4.95 10.58
CA PRO A 324 -14.26 4.29 11.89
C PRO A 324 -13.31 5.00 12.88
N MET A 325 -12.71 6.14 12.51
CA MET A 325 -11.58 6.75 13.24
C MET A 325 -11.93 7.39 14.60
N GLY A 326 -13.21 7.60 14.89
CA GLY A 326 -13.68 8.23 16.12
C GLY A 326 -13.47 9.74 16.10
N LEU A 327 -12.87 10.27 17.16
CA LEU A 327 -12.72 11.71 17.38
C LEU A 327 -11.61 12.29 16.48
N VAL A 328 -11.98 13.20 15.58
CA VAL A 328 -11.06 13.91 14.68
C VAL A 328 -10.84 15.37 15.06
N GLY A 329 -11.64 15.91 15.98
CA GLY A 329 -11.45 17.26 16.50
C GLY A 329 -12.45 17.65 17.59
N LYS A 330 -12.20 18.79 18.23
CA LYS A 330 -13.03 19.38 19.28
C LYS A 330 -13.10 20.90 19.12
N VAL A 331 -14.24 21.49 19.46
CA VAL A 331 -14.41 22.92 19.67
C VAL A 331 -14.93 23.11 21.07
N PHE A 332 -14.29 23.94 21.89
CA PHE A 332 -14.75 24.21 23.25
C PHE A 332 -14.50 25.65 23.65
N ALA A 333 -15.37 26.17 24.51
CA ALA A 333 -15.18 27.47 25.14
C ALA A 333 -14.39 27.34 26.45
N SER A 334 -13.59 28.35 26.73
CA SER A 334 -12.95 28.60 28.02
C SER A 334 -13.31 30.02 28.46
N ASN A 335 -13.72 30.18 29.72
CA ASN A 335 -13.98 31.51 30.27
C ASN A 335 -12.64 32.20 30.53
N ALA A 336 -12.39 33.31 29.84
CA ALA A 336 -11.38 34.27 30.27
C ALA A 336 -11.94 34.92 31.54
N GLY A 337 -11.16 34.97 32.63
CA GLY A 337 -11.65 35.31 33.98
C GLY A 337 -12.47 36.60 34.10
N GLU A 338 -13.33 36.63 35.13
CA GLU A 338 -14.14 37.70 35.77
C GLU A 338 -14.71 38.92 35.00
N HIS A 339 -14.36 39.20 33.73
CA HIS A 339 -14.97 40.25 32.90
C HIS A 339 -15.73 39.66 31.69
N ILE A 340 -17.05 39.83 31.69
CA ILE A 340 -18.08 38.95 31.08
C ILE A 340 -18.37 39.18 29.57
N SER A 341 -17.65 40.06 28.85
CA SER A 341 -18.03 40.40 27.46
C SER A 341 -17.46 39.50 26.37
N HIS A 342 -16.48 38.64 26.68
CA HIS A 342 -15.78 37.84 25.67
C HIS A 342 -15.59 36.39 26.11
N VAL A 343 -15.68 35.46 25.15
CA VAL A 343 -15.42 34.03 25.33
C VAL A 343 -14.21 33.61 24.50
N SER A 344 -13.33 32.80 25.10
CA SER A 344 -12.18 32.22 24.40
C SER A 344 -12.58 30.86 23.84
N ILE A 345 -12.57 30.73 22.51
CA ILE A 345 -12.86 29.48 21.82
C ILE A 345 -11.54 28.81 21.41
N THR A 346 -11.43 27.53 21.72
CA THR A 346 -10.36 26.67 21.24
C THR A 346 -10.92 25.63 20.29
N VAL A 347 -10.30 25.51 19.11
CA VAL A 347 -10.53 24.44 18.14
C VAL A 347 -9.30 23.55 18.12
N SER A 348 -9.47 22.25 18.35
CA SER A 348 -8.46 21.21 18.26
C SER A 348 -8.80 20.29 17.09
N LEU A 349 -7.87 20.09 16.15
CA LEU A 349 -8.08 19.27 14.96
C LEU A 349 -6.95 18.27 14.78
N ASN A 350 -7.25 16.96 14.73
CA ASN A 350 -6.27 15.93 14.41
C ASN A 350 -5.95 15.96 12.92
N LEU A 351 -4.81 16.52 12.56
CA LEU A 351 -4.44 16.74 11.15
C LEU A 351 -4.22 15.44 10.39
N ASP A 352 -3.72 14.41 11.06
CA ASP A 352 -3.42 13.12 10.46
C ASP A 352 -4.74 12.43 10.04
N LEU A 353 -5.72 12.37 10.95
CA LEU A 353 -7.03 11.78 10.68
C LEU A 353 -7.84 12.59 9.67
N LEU A 354 -7.76 13.92 9.72
CA LEU A 354 -8.41 14.76 8.71
C LEU A 354 -7.79 14.54 7.32
N ALA A 355 -6.47 14.41 7.21
CA ALA A 355 -5.82 14.15 5.93
C ALA A 355 -6.24 12.80 5.34
N VAL A 356 -6.40 11.79 6.19
CA VAL A 356 -6.95 10.49 5.80
C VAL A 356 -8.33 10.64 5.17
N LEU A 357 -9.21 11.43 5.77
CA LEU A 357 -10.56 11.68 5.23
C LEU A 357 -10.52 12.48 3.93
N LEU A 358 -9.83 13.62 3.92
CA LEU A 358 -9.82 14.56 2.80
C LEU A 358 -9.22 13.97 1.53
N PHE A 359 -8.24 13.07 1.66
CA PHE A 359 -7.54 12.47 0.53
C PHE A 359 -7.82 10.97 0.39
N SER A 360 -8.78 10.44 1.15
CA SER A 360 -9.16 9.02 1.13
C SER A 360 -7.96 8.08 1.29
N LEU A 361 -7.05 8.42 2.21
CA LEU A 361 -5.87 7.57 2.45
C LEU A 361 -6.34 6.24 3.07
N PRO A 362 -5.81 5.10 2.61
CA PRO A 362 -6.15 3.81 3.20
C PRO A 362 -5.56 3.67 4.61
N ASP A 363 -4.47 4.40 4.91
CA ASP A 363 -3.77 4.34 6.19
C ASP A 363 -3.04 5.66 6.49
N TRP A 364 -3.14 6.13 7.72
CA TRP A 364 -2.49 7.37 8.18
C TRP A 364 -0.96 7.27 8.19
N ARG A 365 -0.37 6.07 8.28
CA ARG A 365 1.07 5.82 8.21
C ARG A 365 1.69 6.30 6.91
N LEU A 366 0.92 6.35 5.82
CA LEU A 366 1.37 6.91 4.54
C LEU A 366 1.82 8.37 4.67
N LEU A 367 1.20 9.15 5.57
CA LEU A 367 1.56 10.56 5.80
C LEU A 367 3.01 10.72 6.30
N TRP A 368 3.58 9.65 6.85
CA TRP A 368 4.93 9.60 7.43
C TRP A 368 5.91 8.85 6.52
N SER A 369 5.47 8.45 5.33
CA SER A 369 6.31 7.70 4.39
C SER A 369 7.22 8.64 3.60
N HIS A 370 8.51 8.30 3.54
CA HIS A 370 9.48 8.93 2.64
C HIS A 370 9.43 8.37 1.20
N ASP A 371 8.43 7.54 0.89
CA ASP A 371 8.23 7.00 -0.44
C ASP A 371 7.98 8.12 -1.46
N GLN A 372 8.87 8.23 -2.44
CA GLN A 372 8.79 9.26 -3.48
C GLN A 372 7.50 9.16 -4.30
N ARG A 373 6.90 7.98 -4.43
CA ARG A 373 5.62 7.80 -5.12
C ARG A 373 4.49 8.50 -4.35
N PHE A 374 4.53 8.49 -3.02
CA PHE A 374 3.60 9.22 -2.17
C PHE A 374 3.83 10.73 -2.30
N LEU A 375 5.07 11.17 -2.07
CA LEU A 375 5.42 12.59 -2.08
C LEU A 375 5.11 13.26 -3.43
N LYS A 376 5.32 12.58 -4.56
CA LYS A 376 4.98 13.08 -5.91
C LYS A 376 3.48 13.39 -6.07
N GLN A 377 2.59 12.58 -5.49
CA GLN A 377 1.14 12.83 -5.58
C GLN A 377 0.73 14.11 -4.81
N PHE A 378 1.46 14.46 -3.75
CA PHE A 378 1.18 15.64 -2.93
C PHE A 378 2.06 16.85 -3.25
N ALA A 379 3.09 16.71 -4.09
CA ALA A 379 4.02 17.78 -4.46
C ALA A 379 3.32 18.98 -5.11
N LEU A 380 2.26 18.74 -5.88
CA LEU A 380 1.45 19.79 -6.51
C LEU A 380 0.35 20.34 -5.59
N CYS A 381 0.31 19.91 -4.33
CA CYS A 381 -0.70 20.28 -3.34
C CYS A 381 -2.12 20.01 -3.89
N PRO A 382 -2.59 18.75 -3.96
CA PRO A 382 -3.94 18.47 -4.44
C PRO A 382 -5.02 19.17 -3.59
N SER A 383 -6.18 19.43 -4.19
CA SER A 383 -7.33 19.98 -3.47
C SER A 383 -7.97 18.91 -2.59
N PRO A 384 -8.50 19.27 -1.40
CA PRO A 384 -9.33 18.37 -0.61
C PRO A 384 -10.39 17.67 -1.48
N GLY A 385 -10.58 16.37 -1.28
CA GLY A 385 -11.43 15.52 -2.11
C GLY A 385 -10.74 14.89 -3.31
N THR A 386 -9.49 15.24 -3.60
CA THR A 386 -8.67 14.50 -4.59
C THR A 386 -8.18 13.21 -3.95
N PRO A 387 -8.65 12.02 -4.36
CA PRO A 387 -8.28 10.78 -3.69
C PRO A 387 -6.82 10.41 -4.01
N PHE A 388 -6.10 9.96 -2.98
CA PHE A 388 -4.82 9.29 -3.13
C PHE A 388 -4.96 8.08 -4.05
N GLN A 389 -4.00 7.91 -4.94
CA GLN A 389 -3.94 6.77 -5.85
C GLN A 389 -3.06 5.68 -5.20
N PRO A 390 -3.65 4.51 -4.83
CA PRO A 390 -2.90 3.42 -4.22
C PRO A 390 -1.78 2.90 -5.13
N PHE A 391 -0.64 2.55 -4.57
CA PHE A 391 0.45 1.92 -5.33
C PHE A 391 0.13 0.46 -5.66
N SER A 392 -0.47 -0.25 -4.71
CA SER A 392 -0.96 -1.61 -4.87
C SER A 392 -2.47 -1.61 -4.79
N LEU A 393 -3.12 -2.16 -5.81
CA LEU A 393 -4.50 -2.57 -5.79
C LEU A 393 -4.64 -3.81 -4.89
N PHE A 394 -5.66 -3.80 -4.04
CA PHE A 394 -6.07 -4.93 -3.19
C PHE A 394 -4.94 -5.56 -2.37
N PRO A 395 -4.19 -4.80 -1.55
CA PRO A 395 -3.13 -5.36 -0.73
C PRO A 395 -3.70 -6.39 0.26
N GLU A 396 -3.12 -7.58 0.25
CA GLU A 396 -3.45 -8.71 1.11
C GLU A 396 -3.11 -8.41 2.58
N HIS A 397 -3.80 -9.09 3.49
CA HIS A 397 -3.54 -9.00 4.92
C HIS A 397 -3.31 -10.39 5.50
N PHE A 398 -2.45 -10.48 6.51
CA PHE A 398 -2.12 -11.73 7.21
C PHE A 398 -2.38 -11.57 8.70
N SER A 399 -3.00 -12.57 9.31
CA SER A 399 -3.31 -12.58 10.74
C SER A 399 -2.45 -13.62 11.44
N PHE A 400 -1.73 -13.20 12.47
CA PHE A 400 -0.98 -14.09 13.35
C PHE A 400 -1.31 -13.76 14.81
N ASP A 401 -1.40 -14.80 15.63
CA ASP A 401 -1.61 -14.66 17.07
C ASP A 401 -0.28 -14.88 17.79
N ILE A 402 -0.02 -14.10 18.83
CA ILE A 402 1.16 -14.25 19.68
C ILE A 402 0.73 -14.30 21.14
N SER A 403 1.20 -15.33 21.84
CA SER A 403 0.97 -15.53 23.27
C SER A 403 2.28 -15.49 24.04
N PHE A 404 2.30 -14.86 25.21
CA PHE A 404 3.49 -14.84 26.05
C PHE A 404 3.16 -14.56 27.52
N TRP A 405 4.01 -15.07 28.42
CA TRP A 405 3.98 -14.80 29.85
C TRP A 405 4.80 -13.56 30.19
N THR A 406 4.24 -12.75 31.08
CA THR A 406 4.85 -11.50 31.54
C THR A 406 5.03 -11.50 33.07
N GLY A 407 6.01 -10.73 33.52
CA GLY A 407 6.19 -10.42 34.93
C GLY A 407 5.49 -9.11 35.35
N PRO A 408 5.63 -8.70 36.62
CA PRO A 408 4.92 -7.54 37.18
C PRO A 408 5.33 -6.19 36.58
N THR A 409 6.47 -6.11 35.88
CA THR A 409 6.98 -4.88 35.25
C THR A 409 6.52 -4.73 33.78
N TRP A 410 5.43 -5.39 33.40
CA TRP A 410 4.90 -5.36 32.04
C TRP A 410 4.32 -3.99 31.69
N GLU A 411 4.67 -3.49 30.51
CA GLU A 411 4.11 -2.26 29.95
C GLU A 411 3.73 -2.49 28.49
N GLU A 412 2.42 -2.46 28.22
CA GLU A 412 1.86 -2.69 26.88
C GLU A 412 2.39 -1.70 25.84
N LYS A 413 2.74 -0.46 26.23
CA LYS A 413 3.37 0.52 25.33
C LYS A 413 4.70 0.01 24.75
N LYS A 414 5.51 -0.70 25.55
CA LYS A 414 6.79 -1.28 25.09
C LYS A 414 6.55 -2.42 24.10
N PHE A 415 5.50 -3.20 24.30
CA PHE A 415 5.07 -4.21 23.33
C PHE A 415 4.72 -3.61 21.98
N HIS A 416 3.88 -2.57 21.96
CA HIS A 416 3.54 -1.89 20.71
C HIS A 416 4.77 -1.33 19.98
N ALA A 417 5.75 -0.79 20.72
CA ALA A 417 7.00 -0.32 20.12
C ALA A 417 7.81 -1.46 19.47
N VAL A 418 7.93 -2.62 20.15
CA VAL A 418 8.62 -3.79 19.58
C VAL A 418 7.87 -4.35 18.37
N VAL A 419 6.54 -4.37 18.40
CA VAL A 419 5.70 -4.78 17.25
C VAL A 419 5.98 -3.91 16.02
N ARG A 420 6.02 -2.60 16.21
CA ARG A 420 6.31 -1.61 15.15
C ARG A 420 7.67 -1.85 14.51
N GLU A 421 8.71 -2.01 15.33
CA GLU A 421 10.07 -2.30 14.89
C GLU A 421 10.18 -3.64 14.15
N ALA A 422 9.71 -4.72 14.78
CA ALA A 422 9.86 -6.07 14.25
C ALA A 422 9.15 -6.26 12.90
N SER A 423 8.04 -5.54 12.71
CA SER A 423 7.21 -5.61 11.53
C SER A 423 7.53 -4.57 10.46
N LEU A 424 8.52 -3.70 10.69
CA LEU A 424 8.83 -2.57 9.79
C LEU A 424 7.56 -1.78 9.41
N GLU A 425 6.77 -1.41 10.42
CA GLU A 425 5.51 -0.69 10.26
C GLU A 425 4.43 -1.43 9.46
N THR A 426 4.53 -2.74 9.24
CA THR A 426 3.49 -3.50 8.50
C THR A 426 2.32 -3.93 9.37
N VAL A 427 2.42 -3.95 10.70
CA VAL A 427 1.26 -4.27 11.56
C VAL A 427 0.27 -3.10 11.58
N GLU A 428 -0.88 -3.33 10.96
CA GLU A 428 -2.02 -2.41 10.86
C GLU A 428 -2.83 -2.41 12.16
N GLN A 429 -3.08 -3.59 12.72
CA GLN A 429 -3.90 -3.75 13.92
C GLN A 429 -3.24 -4.70 14.92
N VAL A 430 -3.29 -4.32 16.20
CA VAL A 430 -2.96 -5.16 17.35
C VAL A 430 -4.20 -5.25 18.22
N LYS A 431 -4.72 -6.46 18.45
CA LYS A 431 -5.92 -6.70 19.24
C LYS A 431 -5.61 -7.67 20.38
N LEU A 432 -5.80 -7.25 21.62
CA LEU A 432 -5.81 -8.17 22.76
C LEU A 432 -7.02 -9.10 22.62
N ILE A 433 -6.78 -10.41 22.53
CA ILE A 433 -7.84 -11.41 22.36
C ILE A 433 -8.07 -12.25 23.62
N ASP A 434 -7.07 -12.41 24.47
CA ASP A 434 -7.19 -13.16 25.72
C ASP A 434 -6.18 -12.68 26.78
N THR A 435 -6.53 -12.84 28.05
CA THR A 435 -5.66 -12.56 29.19
C THR A 435 -5.91 -13.59 30.29
N PHE A 436 -4.84 -14.19 30.80
CA PHE A 436 -4.90 -15.19 31.85
C PHE A 436 -3.85 -14.92 32.92
N SER A 437 -4.27 -14.77 34.17
CA SER A 437 -3.36 -14.67 35.31
C SER A 437 -3.25 -16.02 36.01
N HIS A 438 -2.02 -16.50 36.22
CA HIS A 438 -1.80 -17.76 36.93
C HIS A 438 -2.15 -17.56 38.42
N PRO A 439 -2.90 -18.48 39.07
CA PRO A 439 -3.34 -18.30 40.45
C PRO A 439 -2.17 -18.25 41.46
N ASP A 440 -1.15 -19.09 41.25
CA ASP A 440 -0.04 -19.24 42.21
C ASP A 440 1.28 -18.60 41.77
N LEU A 441 1.37 -18.16 40.51
CA LEU A 441 2.56 -17.52 39.95
C LEU A 441 2.16 -16.09 39.64
N SER A 442 2.96 -15.11 40.05
CA SER A 442 2.74 -13.69 39.75
C SER A 442 3.02 -13.36 38.27
N GLN A 443 2.47 -14.17 37.37
CA GLN A 443 2.65 -14.12 35.93
C GLN A 443 1.29 -14.00 35.26
N THR A 444 1.22 -13.11 34.28
CA THR A 444 0.05 -12.92 33.43
C THR A 444 0.43 -13.25 31.99
N SER A 445 -0.33 -14.16 31.37
CA SER A 445 -0.27 -14.48 29.96
C SER A 445 -1.18 -13.53 29.19
N TYR A 446 -0.65 -12.92 28.14
CA TYR A 446 -1.42 -12.15 27.18
C TYR A 446 -1.43 -12.86 25.82
N CYS A 447 -2.54 -12.78 25.10
CA CYS A 447 -2.63 -13.22 23.72
C CYS A 447 -3.13 -12.08 22.84
N TYR A 448 -2.32 -11.72 21.84
CA TYR A 448 -2.64 -10.66 20.89
C TYR A 448 -2.79 -11.23 19.48
N ARG A 449 -3.78 -10.75 18.74
CA ARG A 449 -3.91 -10.93 17.29
C ARG A 449 -3.34 -9.73 16.56
N LEU A 450 -2.39 -9.98 15.67
CA LEU A 450 -1.73 -8.97 14.85
C LEU A 450 -2.16 -9.14 13.40
N ILE A 451 -2.63 -8.05 12.78
CA ILE A 451 -2.95 -7.99 11.36
C ILE A 451 -1.84 -7.24 10.64
N TYR A 452 -1.14 -7.94 9.76
CA TYR A 452 -0.07 -7.42 8.92
C TYR A 452 -0.64 -7.02 7.55
N ARG A 453 -0.40 -5.77 7.15
CA ARG A 453 -0.79 -5.23 5.85
C ARG A 453 0.12 -4.08 5.44
N SER A 454 0.54 -4.07 4.18
CA SER A 454 1.34 -2.99 3.61
C SER A 454 0.61 -2.32 2.46
N HIS A 455 0.58 -0.98 2.46
CA HIS A 455 0.03 -0.17 1.37
C HIS A 455 1.10 0.36 0.43
N THR A 456 2.38 0.15 0.77
CA THR A 456 3.55 0.70 0.06
C THR A 456 4.43 -0.39 -0.56
N HIS A 457 4.52 -1.55 0.09
CA HIS A 457 5.41 -2.64 -0.28
C HIS A 457 4.61 -3.92 -0.58
N ALA A 458 5.17 -4.80 -1.41
CA ALA A 458 4.61 -6.14 -1.58
C ALA A 458 4.76 -6.90 -0.26
N LEU A 459 3.66 -7.34 0.35
CA LEU A 459 3.69 -8.17 1.55
C LEU A 459 3.26 -9.59 1.18
N SER A 460 4.20 -10.53 1.22
CA SER A 460 3.89 -11.95 1.05
C SER A 460 3.63 -12.62 2.40
N HIS A 461 3.00 -13.80 2.38
CA HIS A 461 2.82 -14.60 3.58
C HIS A 461 4.18 -14.96 4.20
N THR A 462 5.16 -15.35 3.36
CA THR A 462 6.52 -15.67 3.80
C THR A 462 7.16 -14.49 4.51
N GLN A 463 7.04 -13.28 3.95
CA GLN A 463 7.60 -12.07 4.54
C GLN A 463 6.92 -11.69 5.85
N ALA A 464 5.58 -11.73 5.91
CA ALA A 464 4.83 -11.45 7.13
C ALA A 464 5.17 -12.44 8.27
N LEU A 465 5.33 -13.73 7.93
CA LEU A 465 5.76 -14.75 8.89
C LEU A 465 7.19 -14.51 9.39
N GLN A 466 8.10 -14.05 8.53
CA GLN A 466 9.46 -13.68 8.94
C GLN A 466 9.44 -12.53 9.95
N PHE A 467 8.64 -11.49 9.70
CA PHE A 467 8.45 -10.40 10.66
C PHE A 467 7.85 -10.87 11.98
N HIS A 468 6.89 -11.81 11.94
CA HIS A 468 6.30 -12.37 13.15
C HIS A 468 7.31 -13.18 13.98
N LYS A 469 8.13 -14.01 13.33
CA LYS A 469 9.22 -14.74 14.03
C LYS A 469 10.28 -13.80 14.60
N HIS A 470 10.58 -12.70 13.90
CA HIS A 470 11.49 -11.68 14.42
C HIS A 470 10.91 -11.00 15.66
N LEU A 471 9.59 -10.73 15.66
CA LEU A 471 8.88 -10.20 16.83
C LEU A 471 9.01 -11.12 18.04
N GLU A 472 8.76 -12.43 17.89
CA GLU A 472 8.92 -13.42 18.97
C GLU A 472 10.32 -13.36 19.61
N SER A 473 11.36 -13.24 18.77
CA SER A 473 12.76 -13.10 19.21
C SER A 473 13.02 -11.78 19.95
N LEU A 474 12.51 -10.65 19.45
CA LEU A 474 12.68 -9.35 20.08
C LEU A 474 11.94 -9.23 21.41
N LEU A 475 10.74 -9.81 21.52
CA LEU A 475 10.00 -9.84 22.78
C LEU A 475 10.75 -10.61 23.85
N SER A 476 11.25 -11.80 23.50
CA SER A 476 12.03 -12.65 24.42
C SER A 476 13.30 -11.95 24.91
N SER A 477 14.03 -11.28 24.00
CA SER A 477 15.31 -10.65 24.33
C SER A 477 15.17 -9.29 25.04
N ARG A 478 14.23 -8.43 24.61
CA ARG A 478 14.11 -7.04 25.11
C ARG A 478 13.13 -6.89 26.26
N LEU A 479 11.99 -7.58 26.17
CA LEU A 479 10.94 -7.49 27.20
C LEU A 479 11.04 -8.64 28.22
N LYS A 480 11.97 -9.59 28.01
CA LYS A 480 12.21 -10.74 28.88
C LYS A 480 10.93 -11.55 29.14
N VAL A 481 10.04 -11.61 28.15
CA VAL A 481 8.82 -12.42 28.19
C VAL A 481 9.11 -13.84 27.71
N THR A 482 8.25 -14.79 28.08
CA THR A 482 8.35 -16.18 27.60
C THR A 482 7.23 -16.45 26.61
N ILE A 483 7.59 -16.68 25.33
CA ILE A 483 6.61 -17.03 24.27
C ILE A 483 5.95 -18.37 24.59
N ARG A 484 4.65 -18.48 24.32
CA ARG A 484 3.80 -19.64 24.61
C ARG A 484 3.21 -20.24 23.35
#